data_AF-A0A2E4H4C4-F1
#
_entry.id   AF-A0A2E4H4C4-F1
#
_cell.length_a   1.000
_cell.length_b   1.000
_cell.length_c   1.000
_cell.angle_alpha   90.00
_cell.angle_beta   90.00
_cell.angle_gamma   90.00
#
_symmetry.space_group_name_H-M   'P 1'
#
loop_
_entity.id
_entity.type
_entity.pdbx_description
1 polymer ?
#
loop_
_entity_poly.entity_id
_entity_poly.type
_entity_poly.pdbx_seq_one_letter_code
_entity_poly.pdbx_strand_id
1 'polypeptide(L)'
;MEAKPMSTAADMVTVVDRNTIAFERRFPDKLERVWSAITVDEIDHWFMKTELDLRVGGAFSFEKGWDGWISELENQRYVQFNSSHESFTRFEIEPDGDGTLFHLIDKLPGDFVMEVGSRQDNPIEDSDTEKMRLVGYNQPGGPGTHWTGVVAGWHAFVDSLESYLTGEPSGEGHNRLSIFYDRFLVYYHSI
;
A
#
# COMPACT_ATOMS: atom_id res chain seq x y z
N MET A 1 -23.76 -2.45 10.90
CA MET A 1 -23.07 -2.44 9.61
C MET A 1 -22.44 -3.80 9.46
N GLU A 2 -22.90 -4.62 8.51
CA GLU A 2 -22.23 -5.88 8.19
C GLU A 2 -20.87 -5.53 7.58
N ALA A 3 -19.80 -6.19 8.05
CA ALA A 3 -18.50 -6.08 7.42
C ALA A 3 -18.57 -6.71 6.01
N LYS A 4 -17.92 -6.07 5.03
CA LYS A 4 -17.72 -6.66 3.69
C LYS A 4 -17.16 -8.08 3.85
N PRO A 5 -17.66 -9.09 3.10
CA PRO A 5 -17.10 -10.44 3.16
C PRO A 5 -15.59 -10.40 2.88
N MET A 6 -14.87 -11.35 3.49
CA MET A 6 -13.40 -11.42 3.43
C MET A 6 -12.90 -11.39 1.98
N SER A 7 -11.96 -10.49 1.71
CA SER A 7 -11.29 -10.26 0.42
C SER A 7 -10.96 -11.57 -0.30
N THR A 8 -11.19 -11.60 -1.61
CA THR A 8 -10.87 -12.75 -2.46
C THR A 8 -9.36 -12.92 -2.61
N ALA A 9 -8.89 -14.03 -3.19
CA ALA A 9 -7.45 -14.22 -3.43
C ALA A 9 -6.83 -13.13 -4.31
N ALA A 10 -7.61 -12.58 -5.27
CA ALA A 10 -7.17 -11.46 -6.11
C ALA A 10 -7.01 -10.15 -5.32
N ASP A 11 -7.69 -10.03 -4.19
CA ASP A 11 -7.66 -8.86 -3.30
C ASP A 11 -6.52 -8.95 -2.26
N MET A 12 -5.76 -10.05 -2.24
CA MET A 12 -4.66 -10.27 -1.30
C MET A 12 -3.32 -9.85 -1.89
N VAL A 13 -2.34 -9.60 -1.00
CA VAL A 13 -0.96 -9.36 -1.41
C VAL A 13 -0.41 -10.55 -2.19
N THR A 14 0.28 -10.26 -3.28
CA THR A 14 1.19 -11.18 -3.95
C THR A 14 2.61 -10.84 -3.53
N VAL A 15 3.34 -11.80 -2.99
CA VAL A 15 4.79 -11.65 -2.79
C VAL A 15 5.47 -11.98 -4.11
N VAL A 16 6.07 -10.97 -4.75
CA VAL A 16 6.69 -11.09 -6.07
C VAL A 16 8.10 -11.68 -5.94
N ASP A 17 8.86 -11.13 -5.00
CA ASP A 17 10.17 -11.65 -4.57
C ASP A 17 10.40 -11.26 -3.10
N ARG A 18 11.64 -11.43 -2.60
CA ARG A 18 11.95 -11.22 -1.18
C ARG A 18 11.59 -9.82 -0.68
N ASN A 19 11.84 -8.79 -1.49
CA ASN A 19 11.70 -7.39 -1.11
C ASN A 19 10.67 -6.64 -1.96
N THR A 20 9.83 -7.37 -2.72
CA THR A 20 8.81 -6.80 -3.60
C THR A 20 7.47 -7.48 -3.39
N ILE A 21 6.43 -6.68 -3.15
CA ILE A 21 5.05 -7.13 -3.07
C ILE A 21 4.20 -6.41 -4.12
N ALA A 22 3.06 -7.00 -4.45
CA ALA A 22 2.07 -6.40 -5.33
C ALA A 22 0.64 -6.61 -4.80
N PHE A 23 -0.24 -5.67 -5.11
CA PHE A 23 -1.68 -5.80 -5.01
C PHE A 23 -2.30 -5.54 -6.38
N GLU A 24 -3.34 -6.28 -6.71
CA GLU A 24 -4.12 -6.11 -7.93
C GLU A 24 -5.57 -5.82 -7.56
N ARG A 25 -6.21 -4.90 -8.28
CA ARG A 25 -7.64 -4.61 -8.10
C ARG A 25 -8.27 -4.20 -9.41
N ARG A 26 -9.40 -4.83 -9.76
CA ARG A 26 -10.21 -4.39 -10.89
C ARG A 26 -11.21 -3.35 -10.41
N PHE A 27 -11.22 -2.19 -11.06
CA PHE A 27 -12.22 -1.15 -10.87
C PHE A 27 -13.20 -1.13 -12.06
N PRO A 28 -14.50 -0.90 -11.82
CA PRO A 28 -15.50 -0.76 -12.90
C PRO A 28 -15.36 0.58 -13.65
N ASP A 29 -14.58 1.51 -13.11
CA ASP A 29 -14.34 2.83 -13.69
C ASP A 29 -13.38 2.80 -14.88
N LYS A 30 -13.56 3.79 -15.78
CA LYS A 30 -12.68 4.00 -16.93
C LYS A 30 -11.28 4.45 -16.51
N LEU A 31 -10.32 4.17 -17.37
CA LEU A 31 -8.90 4.46 -17.18
C LEU A 31 -8.65 5.91 -16.71
N GLU A 32 -9.31 6.89 -17.34
CA GLU A 32 -9.13 8.31 -17.01
C GLU A 32 -9.61 8.65 -15.59
N ARG A 33 -10.70 8.01 -15.14
CA ARG A 33 -11.28 8.21 -13.81
C ARG A 33 -10.37 7.61 -12.74
N VAL A 34 -9.85 6.42 -12.97
CA VAL A 34 -8.90 5.76 -12.05
C VAL A 34 -7.58 6.52 -12.00
N TRP A 35 -7.06 6.98 -13.15
CA TRP A 35 -5.85 7.80 -13.20
C TRP A 35 -5.97 9.09 -12.39
N SER A 36 -7.08 9.81 -12.53
CA SER A 36 -7.38 11.01 -11.74
C SER A 36 -7.37 10.71 -10.24
N ALA A 37 -7.99 9.59 -9.84
CA ALA A 37 -8.04 9.14 -8.44
C ALA A 37 -6.66 8.87 -7.82
N ILE A 38 -5.69 8.36 -8.59
CA ILE A 38 -4.36 7.96 -8.09
C ILE A 38 -3.27 9.01 -8.31
N THR A 39 -3.63 10.22 -8.79
CA THR A 39 -2.67 11.31 -9.05
C THR A 39 -3.15 12.65 -8.48
N VAL A 40 -2.47 13.76 -8.82
CA VAL A 40 -2.59 15.10 -8.21
C VAL A 40 -4.00 15.66 -8.15
N ASP A 41 -4.90 15.18 -9.00
CA ASP A 41 -6.25 15.71 -9.07
C ASP A 41 -7.09 15.30 -7.86
N GLU A 42 -6.85 14.11 -7.29
CA GLU A 42 -7.76 13.52 -6.31
C GLU A 42 -7.12 12.57 -5.27
N ILE A 43 -5.81 12.28 -5.33
CA ILE A 43 -5.17 11.29 -4.44
C ILE A 43 -5.34 11.63 -2.95
N ASP A 44 -5.34 12.91 -2.59
CA ASP A 44 -5.46 13.36 -1.21
C ASP A 44 -6.88 13.20 -0.62
N HIS A 45 -7.90 12.91 -1.44
CA HIS A 45 -9.27 12.71 -0.99
C HIS A 45 -9.49 11.38 -0.25
N TRP A 46 -8.68 10.35 -0.54
CA TRP A 46 -8.86 8.99 -0.01
C TRP A 46 -7.59 8.36 0.55
N PHE A 47 -6.42 8.94 0.23
CA PHE A 47 -5.13 8.46 0.68
C PHE A 47 -4.64 9.27 1.90
N MET A 48 -3.54 10.00 1.74
CA MET A 48 -2.97 10.92 2.72
C MET A 48 -2.92 12.32 2.11
N LYS A 49 -2.89 13.37 2.93
CA LYS A 49 -2.63 14.71 2.40
C LYS A 49 -1.30 14.70 1.64
N THR A 50 -1.34 15.24 0.42
CA THR A 50 -0.27 15.07 -0.56
C THR A 50 0.10 16.41 -1.20
N GLU A 51 1.39 16.69 -1.30
CA GLU A 51 1.95 17.64 -2.26
C GLU A 51 2.66 16.83 -3.35
N LEU A 52 2.32 16.99 -4.63
CA LEU A 52 2.85 16.16 -5.71
C LEU A 52 3.09 16.97 -6.98
N ASP A 53 4.36 17.08 -7.39
CA ASP A 53 4.78 17.63 -8.67
C ASP A 53 4.82 16.48 -9.70
N LEU A 54 3.69 16.23 -10.38
CA LEU A 54 3.50 15.09 -11.28
C LEU A 54 4.26 15.24 -12.61
N ARG A 55 5.57 15.10 -12.54
CA ARG A 55 6.49 15.01 -13.69
C ARG A 55 7.71 14.20 -13.28
N VAL A 56 8.41 13.62 -14.25
CA VAL A 56 9.70 12.97 -13.96
C VAL A 56 10.67 13.96 -13.31
N GLY A 57 11.27 13.56 -12.20
CA GLY A 57 12.12 14.38 -11.33
C GLY A 57 11.37 15.41 -10.47
N GLY A 58 10.04 15.41 -10.48
CA GLY A 58 9.21 16.21 -9.58
C GLY A 58 9.22 15.62 -8.16
N ALA A 59 9.11 16.49 -7.16
CA ALA A 59 9.07 16.10 -5.76
C ALA A 59 7.66 15.71 -5.32
N PHE A 60 7.57 14.86 -4.30
CA PHE A 60 6.33 14.63 -3.57
C PHE A 60 6.57 14.67 -2.06
N SER A 61 5.51 14.99 -1.33
CA SER A 61 5.44 14.85 0.13
C SER A 61 4.07 14.31 0.51
N PHE A 62 4.06 13.20 1.24
CA PHE A 62 2.87 12.67 1.89
C PHE A 62 2.97 12.89 3.40
N GLU A 63 1.84 13.19 4.03
CA GLU A 63 1.75 13.20 5.49
C GLU A 63 2.36 11.93 6.11
N LYS A 64 2.91 12.07 7.33
CA LYS A 64 3.69 11.02 8.04
C LYS A 64 5.10 10.77 7.49
N GLY A 65 5.63 11.69 6.69
CA GLY A 65 7.05 11.77 6.35
C GLY A 65 7.48 10.81 5.24
N TRP A 66 6.55 10.46 4.35
CA TRP A 66 6.89 9.74 3.13
C TRP A 66 7.09 10.76 2.01
N ASP A 67 8.34 11.17 1.83
CA ASP A 67 8.74 12.19 0.87
C ASP A 67 9.72 11.58 -0.15
N GLY A 68 9.80 12.18 -1.33
CA GLY A 68 10.65 11.66 -2.39
C GLY A 68 10.51 12.36 -3.73
N TRP A 69 10.78 11.61 -4.81
CA TRP A 69 10.65 12.10 -6.18
C TRP A 69 9.97 11.08 -7.09
N ILE A 70 9.41 11.57 -8.19
CA ILE A 70 8.87 10.75 -9.27
C ILE A 70 10.00 10.35 -10.21
N SER A 71 10.34 9.06 -10.27
CA SER A 71 11.41 8.56 -11.14
C SER A 71 10.94 8.19 -12.53
N GLU A 72 9.71 7.70 -12.64
CA GLU A 72 9.07 7.27 -13.88
C GLU A 72 7.60 7.72 -13.90
N LEU A 73 7.15 8.16 -15.07
CA LEU A 73 5.78 8.62 -15.29
C LEU A 73 5.40 8.40 -16.75
N GLU A 74 4.29 7.70 -16.97
CA GLU A 74 3.61 7.63 -18.26
C GLU A 74 2.13 7.91 -18.01
N ASN A 75 1.63 8.99 -18.62
CA ASN A 75 0.28 9.48 -18.40
C ASN A 75 -0.75 8.39 -18.68
N GLN A 76 -1.70 8.19 -17.76
CA GLN A 76 -2.74 7.16 -17.82
C GLN A 76 -2.20 5.73 -17.92
N ARG A 77 -0.99 5.49 -17.41
CA ARG A 77 -0.39 4.15 -17.39
C ARG A 77 0.33 3.85 -16.09
N TYR A 78 1.28 4.67 -15.67
CA TYR A 78 1.94 4.48 -14.38
C TYR A 78 2.60 5.74 -13.83
N VAL A 79 2.75 5.76 -12.51
CA VAL A 79 3.58 6.71 -11.77
C VAL A 79 4.39 5.94 -10.72
N GLN A 80 5.69 6.24 -10.62
CA GLN A 80 6.60 5.60 -9.66
C GLN A 80 7.16 6.62 -8.66
N PHE A 81 6.86 6.38 -7.38
CA PHE A 81 7.30 7.16 -6.24
C PHE A 81 8.55 6.54 -5.62
N ASN A 82 9.64 7.30 -5.49
CA ASN A 82 10.89 6.86 -4.87
C ASN A 82 11.22 7.69 -3.65
N SER A 83 11.35 7.05 -2.50
CA SER A 83 11.95 7.63 -1.29
C SER A 83 13.47 7.38 -1.19
N SER A 84 13.98 6.42 -1.97
CA SER A 84 15.40 6.14 -2.15
C SER A 84 15.67 5.57 -3.55
N HIS A 85 16.94 5.40 -3.93
CA HIS A 85 17.29 4.77 -5.20
C HIS A 85 17.05 3.26 -5.23
N GLU A 86 16.86 2.62 -4.07
CA GLU A 86 16.72 1.17 -3.93
C GLU A 86 15.28 0.72 -3.63
N SER A 87 14.38 1.68 -3.38
CA SER A 87 12.98 1.45 -3.05
C SER A 87 12.06 2.24 -3.99
N PHE A 88 10.89 1.67 -4.26
CA PHE A 88 9.84 2.39 -4.97
C PHE A 88 8.46 1.87 -4.57
N THR A 89 7.46 2.75 -4.70
CA THR A 89 6.05 2.36 -4.79
C THR A 89 5.55 2.79 -6.15
N ARG A 90 4.96 1.89 -6.91
CA ARG A 90 4.48 2.12 -8.27
C ARG A 90 2.99 1.86 -8.34
N PHE A 91 2.27 2.83 -8.89
CA PHE A 91 0.88 2.66 -9.26
C PHE A 91 0.82 2.51 -10.77
N GLU A 92 0.26 1.40 -11.24
CA GLU A 92 0.05 1.13 -12.66
C GLU A 92 -1.43 0.88 -12.93
N ILE A 93 -1.90 1.29 -14.09
CA ILE A 93 -3.24 1.03 -14.58
C ILE A 93 -3.21 0.55 -16.02
N GLU A 94 -4.12 -0.36 -16.36
CA GLU A 94 -4.33 -0.81 -17.72
C GLU A 94 -5.81 -1.01 -18.05
N PRO A 95 -6.23 -0.85 -19.32
CA PRO A 95 -7.59 -1.12 -19.73
C PRO A 95 -7.95 -2.60 -19.54
N ASP A 96 -9.11 -2.86 -18.94
CA ASP A 96 -9.60 -4.22 -18.69
C ASP A 96 -11.09 -4.33 -19.05
N GLY A 97 -11.38 -4.47 -20.36
CA GLY A 97 -12.74 -4.52 -20.87
C GLY A 97 -13.47 -3.19 -20.71
N ASP A 98 -14.53 -3.16 -19.90
CA ASP A 98 -15.29 -1.97 -19.54
C ASP A 98 -14.76 -1.22 -18.31
N GLY A 99 -13.73 -1.77 -17.65
CA GLY A 99 -13.12 -1.21 -16.45
C GLY A 99 -11.60 -1.04 -16.59
N THR A 100 -10.94 -0.97 -15.44
CA THR A 100 -9.50 -0.74 -15.33
C THR A 100 -8.90 -1.72 -14.34
N LEU A 101 -7.79 -2.34 -14.70
CA LEU A 101 -6.97 -3.11 -13.76
C LEU A 101 -5.93 -2.16 -13.15
N PHE A 102 -5.85 -2.16 -11.82
CA PHE A 102 -4.89 -1.38 -11.06
C PHE A 102 -3.89 -2.30 -10.37
N HIS A 103 -2.61 -1.95 -10.45
CA HIS A 103 -1.53 -2.61 -9.75
C HIS A 103 -0.82 -1.62 -8.82
N LEU A 104 -0.69 -2.00 -7.56
CA LEU A 104 0.24 -1.38 -6.63
C LEU A 104 1.43 -2.32 -6.46
N ILE A 105 2.64 -1.85 -6.77
CA ILE A 105 3.88 -2.59 -6.57
C ILE A 105 4.73 -1.82 -5.58
N ASP A 106 5.15 -2.48 -4.50
CA ASP A 106 5.99 -1.85 -3.48
C ASP A 106 7.27 -2.66 -3.29
N LYS A 107 8.42 -1.97 -3.43
CA LYS A 107 9.76 -2.53 -3.32
C LYS A 107 10.55 -1.83 -2.22
N LEU A 108 11.11 -2.62 -1.33
CA LEU A 108 12.02 -2.18 -0.28
C LEU A 108 13.49 -2.32 -0.71
N PRO A 109 14.43 -1.63 -0.04
CA PRO A 109 15.85 -1.96 -0.14
C PRO A 109 16.09 -3.42 0.26
N GLY A 110 17.05 -4.09 -0.37
CA GLY A 110 17.24 -5.55 -0.20
C GLY A 110 17.72 -5.97 1.20
N ASP A 111 18.34 -5.05 1.94
CA ASP A 111 18.88 -5.25 3.29
C ASP A 111 18.00 -4.63 4.38
N PHE A 112 16.78 -4.21 4.03
CA PHE A 112 15.92 -3.47 4.93
C PHE A 112 15.50 -4.27 6.18
N VAL A 113 15.64 -3.65 7.35
CA VAL A 113 15.24 -4.22 8.65
C VAL A 113 14.28 -3.26 9.34
N MET A 114 13.13 -3.77 9.76
CA MET A 114 12.22 -2.99 10.60
C MET A 114 12.68 -3.00 12.04
N GLU A 115 13.10 -1.84 12.53
CA GLU A 115 13.41 -1.64 13.94
C GLU A 115 12.17 -1.16 14.70
N VAL A 116 11.82 -1.86 15.79
CA VAL A 116 10.77 -1.42 16.72
C VAL A 116 11.24 -0.12 17.39
N GLY A 117 10.49 0.97 17.20
CA GLY A 117 10.82 2.30 17.75
C GLY A 117 11.59 3.23 16.79
N SER A 118 11.79 2.83 15.54
CA SER A 118 12.34 3.71 14.48
C SER A 118 11.38 4.84 14.08
N ARG A 119 10.07 4.66 14.27
CA ARG A 119 9.12 5.78 14.33
C ARG A 119 9.13 6.37 15.73
N GLN A 120 9.17 7.71 15.82
CA GLN A 120 9.01 8.49 17.04
C GLN A 120 7.57 8.34 17.58
N ASP A 121 7.19 7.13 17.95
CA ASP A 121 5.89 6.82 18.51
C ASP A 121 5.91 7.22 19.98
N ASN A 122 4.82 7.84 20.44
CA ASN A 122 4.62 8.07 21.86
C ASN A 122 4.55 6.71 22.59
N PRO A 123 5.04 6.63 23.84
CA PRO A 123 4.90 5.42 24.65
C PRO A 123 3.43 4.99 24.71
N ILE A 124 3.16 3.72 24.39
CA ILE A 124 1.83 3.14 24.52
C ILE A 124 1.71 2.49 25.89
N GLU A 125 0.84 3.03 26.74
CA GLU A 125 0.67 2.56 28.13
C GLU A 125 -0.15 1.27 28.22
N ASP A 126 -1.05 1.03 27.25
CA ASP A 126 -1.93 -0.14 27.24
C ASP A 126 -1.28 -1.35 26.55
N SER A 127 -1.26 -2.49 27.26
CA SER A 127 -0.54 -3.69 26.83
C SER A 127 -1.11 -4.34 25.56
N ASP A 128 -2.41 -4.23 25.31
CA ASP A 128 -3.02 -4.83 24.11
C ASP A 128 -2.78 -3.96 22.89
N THR A 129 -2.79 -2.64 23.07
CA THR A 129 -2.38 -1.68 22.05
C THR A 129 -0.90 -1.84 21.70
N GLU A 130 -0.03 -2.05 22.69
CA GLU A 130 1.40 -2.32 22.44
C GLU A 130 1.61 -3.67 21.73
N LYS A 131 0.88 -4.74 22.10
CA LYS A 131 0.94 -6.01 21.37
C LYS A 131 0.51 -5.84 19.91
N MET A 132 -0.56 -5.09 19.64
CA MET A 132 -1.00 -4.83 18.26
C MET A 132 0.02 -4.01 17.48
N ARG A 133 0.65 -3.04 18.14
CA ARG A 133 1.78 -2.30 17.57
C ARG A 133 2.93 -3.23 17.19
N LEU A 134 3.33 -4.13 18.10
CA LEU A 134 4.40 -5.11 17.83
C LEU A 134 4.05 -6.05 16.68
N VAL A 135 2.80 -6.54 16.60
CA VAL A 135 2.33 -7.31 15.44
C VAL A 135 2.57 -6.51 14.16
N GLY A 136 2.17 -5.24 14.16
CA GLY A 136 2.36 -4.32 13.04
C GLY A 136 3.82 -3.99 12.68
N TYR A 137 4.81 -4.42 13.47
CA TYR A 137 6.25 -4.28 13.15
C TYR A 137 6.91 -5.60 12.74
N ASN A 138 6.21 -6.73 12.84
CA ASN A 138 6.77 -8.04 12.50
C ASN A 138 7.18 -8.11 11.03
N GLN A 139 8.34 -8.73 10.77
CA GLN A 139 8.77 -9.18 9.45
C GLN A 139 8.73 -10.72 9.39
N PRO A 140 7.58 -11.34 9.04
CA PRO A 140 7.44 -12.80 9.01
C PRO A 140 8.49 -13.54 8.17
N GLY A 141 8.93 -12.94 7.05
CA GLY A 141 9.99 -13.49 6.18
C GLY A 141 11.42 -13.16 6.62
N GLY A 142 11.57 -12.49 7.77
CA GLY A 142 12.83 -12.00 8.31
C GLY A 142 13.35 -10.73 7.62
N PRO A 143 14.60 -10.33 7.93
CA PRO A 143 15.27 -9.18 7.32
C PRO A 143 15.20 -9.18 5.79
N GLY A 144 14.96 -8.01 5.18
CA GLY A 144 14.83 -7.81 3.74
C GLY A 144 13.44 -8.12 3.18
N THR A 145 12.42 -8.39 4.02
CA THR A 145 11.02 -8.54 3.59
C THR A 145 10.14 -7.42 4.14
N HIS A 146 8.96 -7.24 3.54
CA HIS A 146 7.95 -6.35 4.10
C HIS A 146 7.50 -6.78 5.49
N TRP A 147 7.14 -5.79 6.30
CA TRP A 147 6.54 -6.00 7.61
C TRP A 147 5.01 -5.97 7.52
N THR A 148 4.34 -6.63 8.45
CA THR A 148 2.88 -6.82 8.43
C THR A 148 2.11 -5.50 8.33
N GLY A 149 2.55 -4.47 9.07
CA GLY A 149 1.89 -3.17 9.11
C GLY A 149 1.94 -2.41 7.80
N VAL A 150 3.01 -2.55 7.00
CA VAL A 150 3.07 -1.93 5.66
C VAL A 150 2.20 -2.68 4.66
N VAL A 151 2.20 -4.01 4.70
CA VAL A 151 1.33 -4.83 3.84
C VAL A 151 -0.14 -4.54 4.14
N ALA A 152 -0.50 -4.49 5.43
CA ALA A 152 -1.85 -4.12 5.87
C ALA A 152 -2.21 -2.68 5.51
N GLY A 153 -1.24 -1.75 5.57
CA GLY A 153 -1.41 -0.36 5.16
C GLY A 153 -1.72 -0.24 3.66
N TRP A 154 -0.93 -0.91 2.82
CA TRP A 154 -1.16 -0.93 1.37
C TRP A 154 -2.50 -1.54 1.02
N HIS A 155 -2.89 -2.67 1.63
CA HIS A 155 -4.21 -3.23 1.44
C HIS A 155 -5.31 -2.24 1.81
N ALA A 156 -5.24 -1.62 2.98
CA ALA A 156 -6.24 -0.65 3.43
C ALA A 156 -6.33 0.56 2.50
N PHE A 157 -5.22 0.99 1.90
CA PHE A 157 -5.23 2.05 0.90
C PHE A 157 -5.89 1.63 -0.41
N VAL A 158 -5.63 0.42 -0.91
CA VAL A 158 -6.33 -0.11 -2.09
C VAL A 158 -7.84 -0.23 -1.84
N ASP A 159 -8.24 -0.67 -0.64
CA ASP A 159 -9.66 -0.70 -0.24
C ASP A 159 -10.26 0.73 -0.17
N SER A 160 -9.50 1.72 0.30
CA SER A 160 -9.96 3.12 0.35
C SER A 160 -10.12 3.72 -1.04
N LEU A 161 -9.22 3.38 -1.99
CA LEU A 161 -9.36 3.75 -3.40
C LEU A 161 -10.63 3.13 -4.01
N GLU A 162 -10.89 1.85 -3.75
CA GLU A 162 -12.12 1.17 -4.20
C GLU A 162 -13.36 1.89 -3.68
N SER A 163 -13.37 2.23 -2.40
CA SER A 163 -14.47 3.00 -1.78
C SER A 163 -14.65 4.38 -2.38
N TYR A 164 -13.56 5.08 -2.65
CA TYR A 164 -13.62 6.41 -3.25
C TYR A 164 -14.16 6.39 -4.68
N LEU A 165 -13.80 5.38 -5.46
CA LEU A 165 -14.28 5.20 -6.83
C LEU A 165 -15.74 4.75 -6.90
N THR A 166 -16.12 3.78 -6.08
CA THR A 166 -17.43 3.10 -6.16
C THR A 166 -18.49 3.71 -5.24
N GLY A 167 -18.09 4.41 -4.18
CA GLY A 167 -18.97 4.85 -3.09
C GLY A 167 -19.33 3.75 -2.09
N GLU A 168 -18.84 2.53 -2.28
CA GLU A 168 -19.06 1.41 -1.35
C GLU A 168 -18.15 1.55 -0.11
N PRO A 169 -18.57 1.06 1.07
CA PRO A 169 -17.76 1.15 2.27
C PRO A 169 -16.45 0.36 2.13
N SER A 170 -15.38 0.88 2.76
CA SER A 170 -14.06 0.27 2.70
C SER A 170 -14.06 -1.10 3.36
N GLY A 171 -13.07 -1.91 3.01
CA GLY A 171 -12.89 -3.24 3.55
C GLY A 171 -12.41 -3.24 5.02
N GLU A 172 -11.60 -4.24 5.33
CA GLU A 172 -11.20 -4.54 6.70
C GLU A 172 -10.31 -3.44 7.30
N GLY A 173 -10.44 -3.19 8.61
CA GLY A 173 -9.60 -2.20 9.29
C GLY A 173 -8.13 -2.64 9.39
N HIS A 174 -7.21 -1.68 9.40
CA HIS A 174 -5.75 -1.90 9.44
C HIS A 174 -5.29 -2.93 10.49
N ASN A 175 -5.85 -2.88 11.71
CA ASN A 175 -5.49 -3.84 12.77
C ASN A 175 -5.87 -5.29 12.42
N ARG A 176 -7.04 -5.49 11.80
CA ARG A 176 -7.50 -6.83 11.39
C ARG A 176 -6.65 -7.36 10.25
N LEU A 177 -6.32 -6.50 9.28
CA LEU A 177 -5.40 -6.82 8.20
C LEU A 177 -3.99 -7.14 8.71
N SER A 178 -3.50 -6.43 9.73
CA SER A 178 -2.18 -6.70 10.32
C SER A 178 -2.12 -8.10 10.96
N ILE A 179 -3.14 -8.49 11.71
CA ILE A 179 -3.24 -9.85 12.29
C ILE A 179 -3.34 -10.92 11.19
N PHE A 180 -4.10 -10.64 10.13
CA PHE A 180 -4.22 -11.54 8.99
C PHE A 180 -2.87 -11.75 8.30
N TYR A 181 -2.17 -10.66 7.95
CA TYR A 181 -0.90 -10.72 7.23
C TYR A 181 0.25 -11.27 8.06
N ASP A 182 0.24 -11.07 9.37
CA ASP A 182 1.17 -11.73 10.30
C ASP A 182 1.13 -13.25 10.13
N ARG A 183 -0.06 -13.84 9.96
CA ARG A 183 -0.20 -15.28 9.71
C ARG A 183 0.09 -15.65 8.26
N PHE A 184 -0.52 -14.92 7.32
CA PHE A 184 -0.42 -15.21 5.88
C PHE A 184 1.04 -15.26 5.41
N LEU A 185 1.84 -14.26 5.78
CA LEU A 185 3.23 -14.17 5.34
C LEU A 185 4.13 -15.23 5.99
N VAL A 186 3.85 -15.65 7.24
CA VAL A 186 4.56 -16.80 7.84
C VAL A 186 4.37 -18.06 7.00
N TYR A 187 3.13 -18.35 6.59
CA TYR A 187 2.85 -19.51 5.74
C TYR A 187 3.54 -19.39 4.38
N TYR A 188 3.49 -18.21 3.76
CA TYR A 188 4.12 -17.97 2.47
C TYR A 188 5.64 -18.16 2.49
N HIS A 189 6.33 -17.78 3.57
CA HIS A 189 7.79 -17.95 3.67
C HIS A 189 8.23 -19.34 4.14
N SER A 190 7.29 -20.21 4.50
CA SER A 190 7.58 -21.59 4.96
C SER A 190 7.58 -22.64 3.85
N ILE A 191 7.21 -22.25 2.63
CA ILE A 191 7.21 -23.08 1.40
C ILE A 191 8.47 -22.86 0.57
#